data_AF-A0A9N8UWY6-F1
#
_entry.id   AF-A0A9N8UWY6-F1
#
_cell.length_a   1.000
_cell.length_b   1.000
_cell.length_c   1.000
_cell.angle_alpha   90.00
_cell.angle_beta   90.00
_cell.angle_gamma   90.00
#
_symmetry.space_group_name_H-M   'P 1'
#
loop_
_entity.id
_entity.type
_entity.pdbx_description
1 polymer ?
#
loop_
_entity_poly.entity_id
_entity_poly.type
_entity_poly.pdbx_seq_one_letter_code
_entity_poly.pdbx_strand_id
1 'polypeptide(L)'
;MEQTIISTSSGSSNVAGERRPEIFANNFWGKEEAGYDALMSRLRQAKQTCDEVKNMFQERALIEEEYAKKLMKLSKLPIGKDETGSLRDALEVCRQEMEATAQEHITLSQKIRTELVQEISHFILRQKESRKLQQAIVDRSLRNKREQSVLVQRAKEKYEAECVKITGLLASKNSVMGKDLDKLNLRIEKTQMAAKAADQEYIQLVKNIQITTKTWNYDWKTACDKFQDLEEDRIDKLKSFLWTYANLISTVCVADDESCERIRISLENCNVEKDILIFIRERATGPDIPEPQSYVNFYAGPKDNGVRYKRASFDRVPEYVDVITTPTTQLDPNKRLSLCELPITNNNNSKDNCVYHTRNDSDGYSNVNIDRATLYANTTSTKKNNNNGGIVNEVERTENNEVEEEPVDPRSKQMLSIGNNVLEQKHWQIWN
;
A
#
# COMPACT_ATOMS: atom_id res chain seq x y z
N MET A 1 12.32 -80.45 -20.33
CA MET A 1 13.07 -79.75 -19.27
C MET A 1 13.25 -78.31 -19.74
N GLU A 2 12.17 -77.54 -19.90
CA GLU A 2 11.33 -76.91 -18.85
C GLU A 2 12.12 -75.98 -17.93
N GLN A 3 11.84 -74.68 -18.07
CA GLN A 3 11.83 -73.57 -17.09
C GLN A 3 11.73 -72.28 -17.91
N THR A 4 10.55 -71.92 -18.42
CA THR A 4 9.47 -71.14 -17.76
C THR A 4 9.93 -69.77 -17.27
N ILE A 5 9.58 -68.79 -18.10
CA ILE A 5 9.63 -67.34 -17.90
C ILE A 5 8.73 -66.98 -16.70
N ILE A 6 9.28 -66.29 -15.70
CA ILE A 6 8.49 -65.60 -14.68
C ILE A 6 8.73 -64.11 -14.83
N SER A 7 7.75 -63.46 -15.43
CA SER A 7 7.55 -62.02 -15.42
C SER A 7 7.12 -61.59 -14.02
N THR A 8 7.98 -60.95 -13.24
CA THR A 8 7.55 -60.27 -12.01
C THR A 8 7.26 -58.80 -12.32
N SER A 9 5.99 -58.52 -12.60
CA SER A 9 5.38 -57.22 -12.34
C SER A 9 5.34 -56.99 -10.84
N SER A 10 6.16 -56.07 -10.33
CA SER A 10 5.96 -55.42 -9.03
C SER A 10 5.70 -53.94 -9.35
N GLY A 11 4.45 -53.51 -9.43
CA GLY A 11 3.57 -53.42 -8.27
C GLY A 11 3.73 -52.00 -7.73
N SER A 12 2.91 -51.09 -8.25
CA SER A 12 2.72 -49.75 -7.69
C SER A 12 2.19 -49.88 -6.27
N SER A 13 3.10 -50.01 -5.31
CA SER A 13 2.79 -49.67 -3.93
C SER A 13 2.69 -48.15 -3.87
N ASN A 14 1.45 -47.65 -3.93
CA ASN A 14 1.05 -46.36 -3.38
C ASN A 14 1.40 -46.35 -1.89
N VAL A 15 2.68 -46.19 -1.57
CA VAL A 15 3.10 -45.60 -0.31
C VAL A 15 2.74 -44.14 -0.48
N ALA A 16 1.80 -43.63 0.32
CA ALA A 16 1.52 -42.22 0.42
C ALA A 16 2.87 -41.50 0.62
N GLY A 17 3.41 -40.97 -0.48
CA GLY A 17 4.77 -40.48 -0.51
C GLY A 17 4.86 -39.31 0.44
N GLU A 18 5.74 -39.39 1.44
CA GLU A 18 6.23 -38.20 2.12
C GLU A 18 6.64 -37.22 1.02
N ARG A 19 5.84 -36.16 0.81
CA ARG A 19 6.23 -35.07 -0.08
C ARG A 19 7.53 -34.53 0.49
N ARG A 20 8.64 -34.84 -0.18
CA ARG A 20 9.92 -34.26 0.19
C ARG A 20 9.76 -32.74 0.14
N PRO A 21 10.23 -32.01 1.17
CA PRO A 21 10.01 -30.59 1.25
C PRO A 21 10.61 -29.91 0.00
N GLU A 22 9.80 -29.05 -0.63
CA GLU A 22 10.15 -28.30 -1.84
C GLU A 22 11.07 -27.13 -1.47
N ILE A 23 12.35 -27.46 -1.20
CA ILE A 23 13.38 -26.51 -0.83
C ILE A 23 14.30 -26.20 -2.00
N PHE A 24 14.99 -25.06 -1.94
CA PHE A 24 15.89 -24.62 -3.00
C PHE A 24 17.00 -25.64 -3.25
N ALA A 25 17.57 -26.18 -2.16
CA ALA A 25 18.65 -27.16 -2.22
C ALA A 25 18.30 -28.46 -2.98
N ASN A 26 17.02 -28.80 -3.11
CA ASN A 26 16.59 -30.01 -3.82
C ASN A 26 16.20 -29.73 -5.28
N ASN A 27 15.90 -28.48 -5.64
CA ASN A 27 15.23 -28.15 -6.89
C ASN A 27 16.04 -27.25 -7.83
N PHE A 28 17.09 -26.58 -7.34
CA PHE A 28 17.93 -25.68 -8.16
C PHE A 28 19.26 -26.31 -8.52
N TRP A 29 19.21 -27.46 -9.20
CA TRP A 29 20.37 -28.08 -9.84
C TRP A 29 20.36 -27.82 -11.34
N GLY A 30 20.18 -28.85 -12.16
CA GLY A 30 20.07 -28.73 -13.62
C GLY A 30 21.37 -28.95 -14.36
N LYS A 31 21.23 -29.27 -15.65
CA LYS A 31 22.36 -29.41 -16.57
C LYS A 31 23.08 -28.07 -16.68
N GLU A 32 24.40 -28.13 -16.85
CA GLU A 32 25.25 -26.93 -17.02
C GLU A 32 25.09 -25.90 -15.88
N GLU A 33 24.70 -26.37 -14.69
CA GLU A 33 24.49 -25.54 -13.51
C GLU A 33 23.41 -24.45 -13.67
N ALA A 34 22.37 -24.69 -14.48
CA ALA A 34 21.28 -23.74 -14.73
C ALA A 34 20.62 -23.16 -13.45
N GLY A 35 20.59 -23.93 -12.35
CA GLY A 35 20.09 -23.47 -11.05
C GLY A 35 20.88 -22.31 -10.45
N TYR A 36 22.19 -22.20 -10.75
CA TYR A 36 23.01 -21.05 -10.36
C TYR A 36 22.48 -19.77 -11.00
N ASP A 37 22.33 -19.76 -12.33
CA ASP A 37 21.90 -18.57 -13.06
C ASP A 37 20.48 -18.16 -12.68
N ALA A 38 19.58 -19.14 -12.50
CA ALA A 38 18.22 -18.92 -12.04
C ALA A 38 18.17 -18.22 -10.68
N LEU A 39 18.88 -18.73 -9.67
CA LEU A 39 18.89 -18.14 -8.33
C LEU A 39 19.62 -16.78 -8.31
N MET A 40 20.74 -16.64 -9.03
CA MET A 40 21.44 -15.36 -9.13
C MET A 40 20.57 -14.28 -9.77
N SER A 41 19.82 -14.63 -10.82
CA SER A 41 18.87 -13.72 -11.45
C SER A 41 17.75 -13.35 -10.48
N ARG A 42 17.15 -14.33 -9.80
CA ARG A 42 16.06 -14.12 -8.85
C ARG A 42 16.45 -13.18 -7.72
N LEU A 43 17.64 -13.32 -7.13
CA LEU A 43 18.12 -12.47 -6.03
C LEU A 43 18.49 -11.05 -6.47
N ARG A 44 18.87 -10.86 -7.73
CA ARG A 44 19.04 -9.51 -8.31
C ARG A 44 17.70 -8.82 -8.48
N GLN A 45 16.72 -9.52 -9.04
CA GLN A 45 15.35 -9.02 -9.18
C GLN A 45 14.71 -8.74 -7.81
N ALA A 46 14.95 -9.61 -6.82
CA ALA A 46 14.49 -9.42 -5.45
C ALA A 46 14.94 -8.08 -4.86
N LYS A 47 16.23 -7.74 -5.05
CA LYS A 47 16.79 -6.44 -4.64
C LYS A 47 16.12 -5.29 -5.39
N GLN A 48 15.93 -5.44 -6.71
CA GLN A 48 15.33 -4.40 -7.55
C GLN A 48 13.93 -4.05 -7.07
N THR A 49 13.10 -5.05 -6.75
CA THR A 49 11.77 -4.81 -6.16
C THR A 49 11.85 -4.07 -4.81
N CYS A 50 12.82 -4.38 -3.95
CA CYS A 50 12.99 -3.64 -2.70
C CYS A 50 13.39 -2.17 -2.96
N ASP A 51 14.24 -1.89 -3.95
CA ASP A 51 14.60 -0.53 -4.35
C ASP A 51 13.38 0.23 -4.91
N GLU A 52 12.52 -0.43 -5.69
CA GLU A 52 11.27 0.15 -6.20
C GLU A 52 10.29 0.51 -5.07
N VAL A 53 10.07 -0.41 -4.11
CA VAL A 53 9.22 -0.15 -2.93
C VAL A 53 9.77 1.01 -2.09
N LYS A 54 11.09 1.05 -1.88
CA LYS A 54 11.74 2.16 -1.20
C LYS A 54 11.50 3.50 -1.92
N ASN A 55 11.70 3.52 -3.24
CA ASN A 55 11.50 4.73 -4.03
C ASN A 55 10.03 5.18 -3.99
N MET A 56 9.07 4.26 -4.06
CA MET A 56 7.65 4.57 -3.89
C MET A 56 7.37 5.28 -2.57
N PHE A 57 7.92 4.80 -1.44
CA PHE A 57 7.77 5.47 -0.16
C PHE A 57 8.52 6.81 -0.07
N GLN A 58 9.66 6.94 -0.75
CA GLN A 58 10.39 8.20 -0.82
C GLN A 58 9.57 9.28 -1.54
N GLU A 59 8.94 8.94 -2.66
CA GLU A 59 8.02 9.82 -3.39
C GLU A 59 6.77 10.13 -2.56
N ARG A 60 6.17 9.12 -1.91
CA ARG A 60 5.02 9.34 -1.01
C ARG A 60 5.35 10.33 0.11
N ALA A 61 6.52 10.20 0.74
CA ALA A 61 6.95 11.14 1.77
C ALA A 61 7.13 12.57 1.24
N LEU A 62 7.62 12.74 0.00
CA LEU A 62 7.73 14.05 -0.64
C LEU A 62 6.35 14.67 -0.89
N ILE A 63 5.39 13.89 -1.40
CA ILE A 63 4.02 14.35 -1.63
C ILE A 63 3.38 14.83 -0.31
N GLU A 64 3.50 14.04 0.76
CA GLU A 64 2.98 14.40 2.08
C GLU A 64 3.64 15.69 2.61
N GLU A 65 4.96 15.81 2.46
CA GLU A 65 5.69 17.00 2.89
C GLU A 65 5.26 18.27 2.14
N GLU A 66 5.05 18.18 0.83
CA GLU A 66 4.57 19.29 0.03
C GLU A 66 3.14 19.70 0.37
N TYR A 67 2.24 18.71 0.54
CA TYR A 67 0.87 18.95 0.98
C TYR A 67 0.86 19.69 2.31
N ALA A 68 1.58 19.17 3.28
CA ALA A 68 1.63 19.70 4.63
C ALA A 68 2.22 21.12 4.67
N LYS A 69 3.28 21.41 3.90
CA LYS A 69 3.85 22.76 3.81
C LYS A 69 2.89 23.77 3.18
N LYS A 70 2.15 23.36 2.14
CA LYS A 70 1.12 24.23 1.52
C LYS A 70 -0.02 24.51 2.50
N LEU A 71 -0.45 23.49 3.25
CA LEU A 71 -1.49 23.62 4.27
C LEU A 71 -1.04 24.51 5.44
N MET A 72 0.19 24.32 5.94
CA MET A 72 0.82 25.16 6.99
C MET A 72 0.96 26.62 6.55
N LYS A 73 1.13 26.88 5.26
CA LYS A 73 1.13 28.25 4.72
C LYS A 73 -0.28 28.83 4.68
N LEU A 74 -1.27 28.01 4.30
CA LEU A 74 -2.67 28.41 4.24
C LEU A 74 -3.22 28.76 5.62
N SER A 75 -2.91 27.98 6.65
CA SER A 75 -3.33 28.23 8.03
C SER A 75 -2.80 29.53 8.64
N LYS A 76 -1.83 30.19 7.99
CA LYS A 76 -1.29 31.49 8.42
C LYS A 76 -1.99 32.68 7.76
N LEU A 77 -2.91 32.44 6.83
CA LEU A 77 -3.69 33.53 6.24
C LEU A 77 -4.70 34.04 7.29
N PRO A 78 -4.83 35.37 7.45
CA PRO A 78 -5.78 35.93 8.38
C PRO A 78 -7.21 35.68 7.89
N ILE A 79 -8.05 35.13 8.76
CA ILE A 79 -9.50 35.00 8.57
C ILE A 79 -10.22 35.61 9.78
N GLY A 80 -11.35 36.28 9.56
CA GLY A 80 -12.13 36.88 10.65
C GLY A 80 -11.47 38.06 11.37
N LYS A 81 -10.53 38.78 10.74
CA LYS A 81 -9.80 39.89 11.39
C LYS A 81 -10.69 41.01 11.93
N ASP A 82 -11.83 41.25 11.27
CA ASP A 82 -12.80 42.28 11.61
C ASP A 82 -14.06 41.68 12.27
N GLU A 83 -14.09 40.36 12.43
CA GLU A 83 -15.19 39.66 13.11
C GLU A 83 -15.05 39.79 14.63
N THR A 84 -16.19 39.68 15.32
CA THR A 84 -16.26 39.76 16.78
C THR A 84 -17.10 38.61 17.34
N GLY A 85 -17.02 38.40 18.64
CA GLY A 85 -17.83 37.39 19.32
C GLY A 85 -17.47 35.95 18.94
N SER A 86 -18.45 35.07 19.07
CA SER A 86 -18.30 33.62 18.89
C SER A 86 -17.95 33.20 17.47
N LEU A 87 -18.42 33.92 16.44
CA LEU A 87 -18.04 33.62 15.05
C LEU A 87 -16.54 33.80 14.81
N ARG A 88 -15.95 34.87 15.38
CA ARG A 88 -14.49 35.09 15.32
C ARG A 88 -13.73 33.92 15.95
N ASP A 89 -14.18 33.46 17.11
CA ASP A 89 -13.55 32.35 17.82
C ASP A 89 -13.63 31.05 17.01
N ALA A 90 -14.77 30.77 16.36
CA ALA A 90 -14.93 29.59 15.51
C ALA A 90 -14.04 29.63 14.25
N LEU A 91 -13.88 30.81 13.64
CA LEU A 91 -12.94 31.00 12.53
C LEU A 91 -11.49 30.76 12.99
N GLU A 92 -11.11 31.21 14.19
CA GLU A 92 -9.77 30.96 14.74
C GLU A 92 -9.55 29.46 15.02
N VAL A 93 -10.53 28.73 15.54
CA VAL A 93 -10.43 27.26 15.70
C VAL A 93 -10.21 26.59 14.34
N CYS A 94 -10.98 26.95 13.32
CA CYS A 94 -10.78 26.41 11.96
C CYS A 94 -9.36 26.64 11.45
N ARG A 95 -8.79 27.82 11.70
CA ARG A 95 -7.40 28.14 11.36
C ARG A 95 -6.39 27.27 12.13
N GLN A 96 -6.59 27.09 13.43
CA GLN A 96 -5.74 26.28 14.29
C GLN A 96 -5.77 24.79 13.93
N GLU A 97 -6.96 24.26 13.64
CA GLU A 97 -7.13 22.86 13.23
C GLU A 97 -6.49 22.59 11.85
N MET A 98 -6.51 23.56 10.94
CA MET A 98 -5.75 23.48 9.69
C MET A 98 -4.23 23.45 9.92
N GLU A 99 -3.73 24.22 10.89
CA GLU A 99 -2.33 24.19 11.30
C GLU A 99 -1.95 22.84 11.94
N ALA A 100 -2.84 22.28 12.77
CA ALA A 100 -2.66 20.97 13.39
C ALA A 100 -2.59 19.83 12.36
N THR A 101 -3.54 19.76 11.42
CA THR A 101 -3.50 18.79 10.32
C THR A 101 -2.21 18.92 9.50
N ALA A 102 -1.76 20.14 9.21
CA ALA A 102 -0.49 20.34 8.53
C ALA A 102 0.69 19.78 9.33
N GLN A 103 0.70 19.93 10.66
CA GLN A 103 1.76 19.38 11.51
C GLN A 103 1.74 17.84 11.56
N GLU A 104 0.56 17.22 11.57
CA GLU A 104 0.42 15.76 11.51
C GLU A 104 0.97 15.20 10.19
N HIS A 105 0.66 15.82 9.05
CA HIS A 105 1.18 15.38 7.76
C HIS A 105 2.70 15.61 7.60
N ILE A 106 3.27 16.68 8.20
CA ILE A 106 4.74 16.83 8.31
C ILE A 106 5.34 15.64 9.05
N THR A 107 4.74 15.28 10.19
CA THR A 107 5.19 14.17 11.03
C THR A 107 5.08 12.83 10.30
N LEU A 108 3.99 12.62 9.56
CA LEU A 108 3.80 11.44 8.71
C LEU A 108 4.91 11.31 7.67
N SER A 109 5.20 12.39 6.94
CA SER A 109 6.30 12.38 5.97
C SER A 109 7.63 11.96 6.61
N GLN A 110 7.94 12.52 7.78
CA GLN A 110 9.14 12.17 8.53
C GLN A 110 9.16 10.69 8.95
N LYS A 111 8.04 10.16 9.47
CA LYS A 111 7.91 8.74 9.84
C LYS A 111 8.05 7.82 8.64
N ILE A 112 7.47 8.16 7.48
CA ILE A 112 7.68 7.39 6.25
C ILE A 112 9.18 7.36 5.88
N ARG A 113 9.90 8.48 6.04
CA ARG A 113 11.34 8.52 5.75
C ARG A 113 12.15 7.65 6.71
N THR A 114 11.90 7.75 8.01
CA THR A 114 12.72 7.08 9.03
C THR A 114 12.32 5.63 9.25
N GLU A 115 11.03 5.32 9.37
CA GLU A 115 10.54 3.98 9.69
C GLU A 115 10.43 3.06 8.47
N LEU A 116 10.34 3.62 7.25
CA LEU A 116 10.24 2.84 6.02
C LEU A 116 11.46 3.03 5.11
N VAL A 117 11.70 4.23 4.58
CA VAL A 117 12.74 4.44 3.55
C VAL A 117 14.13 4.09 4.07
N GLN A 118 14.47 4.55 5.27
CA GLN A 118 15.76 4.28 5.90
C GLN A 118 15.90 2.79 6.26
N GLU A 119 14.88 2.19 6.88
CA GLU A 119 14.93 0.78 7.27
C GLU A 119 14.97 -0.19 6.07
N ILE A 120 14.25 0.11 4.99
CA ILE A 120 14.36 -0.64 3.74
C ILE A 120 15.77 -0.48 3.14
N SER A 121 16.37 0.71 3.23
CA SER A 121 17.75 0.93 2.78
C SER A 121 18.75 0.07 3.55
N HIS A 122 18.65 0.05 4.87
CA HIS A 122 19.47 -0.81 5.74
C HIS A 122 19.27 -2.30 5.42
N PHE A 123 18.01 -2.71 5.21
CA PHE A 123 17.67 -4.07 4.85
C PHE A 123 18.29 -4.51 3.51
N ILE A 124 18.18 -3.66 2.48
CA ILE A 124 18.77 -3.92 1.15
C ILE A 124 20.29 -4.10 1.24
N LEU A 125 20.97 -3.28 2.05
CA LEU A 125 22.42 -3.37 2.25
C LEU A 125 22.81 -4.70 2.90
N ARG A 126 22.12 -5.08 4.00
CA ARG A 126 22.36 -6.36 4.70
C ARG A 126 22.17 -7.57 3.79
N GLN A 127 21.05 -7.58 3.05
CA GLN A 127 20.74 -8.61 2.05
C GLN A 127 21.82 -8.71 0.97
N LYS A 128 22.27 -7.56 0.45
CA LYS A 128 23.33 -7.48 -0.56
C LYS A 128 24.65 -8.06 -0.06
N GLU A 129 25.05 -7.77 1.19
CA GLU A 129 26.27 -8.29 1.79
C GLU A 129 26.22 -9.81 1.97
N SER A 130 25.14 -10.33 2.56
CA SER A 130 24.94 -11.77 2.75
C SER A 130 24.96 -12.52 1.42
N ARG A 131 24.22 -12.03 0.41
CA ARG A 131 24.22 -12.61 -0.93
C ARG A 131 25.62 -12.63 -1.55
N LYS A 132 26.36 -11.51 -1.49
CA LYS A 132 27.70 -11.41 -2.09
C LYS A 132 28.69 -12.38 -1.46
N LEU A 133 28.62 -12.56 -0.14
CA LEU A 133 29.48 -13.51 0.56
C LEU A 133 29.26 -14.94 0.05
N GLN A 134 28.00 -15.38 0.00
CA GLN A 134 27.67 -16.72 -0.49
C GLN A 134 27.97 -16.88 -1.97
N GLN A 135 27.67 -15.87 -2.79
CA GLN A 135 27.98 -15.88 -4.21
C GLN A 135 29.48 -16.03 -4.48
N ALA A 136 30.34 -15.36 -3.72
CA ALA A 136 31.80 -15.47 -3.90
C ALA A 136 32.34 -16.89 -3.63
N ILE A 137 31.75 -17.60 -2.66
CA ILE A 137 32.10 -19.00 -2.34
C ILE A 137 31.70 -19.91 -3.49
N VAL A 138 30.44 -19.80 -3.93
CA VAL A 138 29.88 -20.59 -5.03
C VAL A 138 30.62 -20.33 -6.33
N ASP A 139 30.93 -19.08 -6.67
CA ASP A 139 31.65 -18.72 -7.89
C ASP A 139 33.03 -19.36 -7.94
N ARG A 140 33.74 -19.38 -6.80
CA ARG A 140 35.04 -20.05 -6.70
C ARG A 140 34.91 -21.56 -6.90
N SER A 141 33.95 -22.17 -6.22
CA SER A 141 33.70 -23.61 -6.29
C SER A 141 33.31 -24.05 -7.71
N LEU A 142 32.44 -23.27 -8.38
CA LEU A 142 32.00 -23.50 -9.76
C LEU A 142 33.15 -23.37 -10.76
N ARG A 143 33.98 -22.33 -10.64
CA ARG A 143 35.16 -22.16 -11.51
C ARG A 143 36.10 -23.35 -11.41
N ASN A 144 36.44 -23.76 -10.18
CA ASN A 144 37.31 -24.92 -9.95
C ASN A 144 36.73 -26.20 -10.55
N LYS A 145 35.42 -26.43 -10.39
CA LYS A 145 34.73 -27.59 -11.00
C LYS A 145 34.83 -27.56 -12.52
N ARG A 146 34.55 -26.42 -13.16
CA ARG A 146 34.61 -26.26 -14.62
C ARG A 146 36.01 -26.48 -15.17
N GLU A 147 37.04 -25.95 -14.50
CA GLU A 147 38.44 -26.16 -14.87
C GLU A 147 38.81 -27.66 -14.80
N GLN A 148 38.46 -28.35 -13.71
CA GLN A 148 38.71 -29.79 -13.57
C GLN A 148 37.95 -30.61 -14.62
N SER A 149 36.70 -30.27 -14.94
CA SER A 149 35.93 -30.91 -16.01
C SER A 149 36.64 -30.86 -17.35
N VAL A 150 37.21 -29.71 -17.72
CA VAL A 150 37.96 -29.56 -18.98
C VAL A 150 39.23 -30.41 -18.98
N LEU A 151 39.97 -30.45 -17.87
CA LEU A 151 41.18 -31.27 -17.75
C LEU A 151 40.87 -32.77 -17.89
N VAL A 152 39.82 -33.24 -17.21
CA VAL A 152 39.37 -34.63 -17.28
C VAL A 152 38.94 -35.00 -18.70
N GLN A 153 38.19 -34.12 -19.37
CA GLN A 153 37.74 -34.35 -20.75
C GLN A 153 38.93 -34.46 -21.72
N ARG A 154 39.92 -33.56 -21.61
CA ARG A 154 41.14 -33.62 -22.42
C ARG A 154 41.97 -34.87 -22.16
N ALA A 155 42.10 -35.29 -20.90
CA ALA A 155 42.83 -36.50 -20.54
C ALA A 155 42.12 -37.77 -21.05
N LYS A 156 40.78 -37.79 -21.00
CA LYS A 156 39.96 -38.85 -21.60
C LYS A 156 40.20 -38.96 -23.11
N GLU A 157 40.07 -37.85 -23.84
CA GLU A 157 40.30 -37.80 -25.30
C GLU A 157 41.72 -38.25 -25.68
N LYS A 158 42.73 -37.82 -24.89
CA LYS A 158 44.12 -38.23 -25.08
C LYS A 158 44.29 -39.75 -24.89
N TYR A 159 43.74 -40.31 -23.81
CA TYR A 159 43.80 -41.75 -23.56
C TYR A 159 43.08 -42.55 -24.65
N GLU A 160 41.87 -42.14 -25.02
CA GLU A 160 41.10 -42.75 -26.11
C GLU A 160 41.88 -42.72 -27.43
N ALA A 161 42.52 -41.60 -27.77
CA ALA A 161 43.35 -41.48 -28.97
C ALA A 161 44.54 -42.44 -28.96
N GLU A 162 45.23 -42.62 -27.82
CA GLU A 162 46.32 -43.59 -27.71
C GLU A 162 45.82 -45.05 -27.82
N CYS A 163 44.66 -45.38 -27.25
CA CYS A 163 44.04 -46.70 -27.41
C CYS A 163 43.67 -47.01 -28.87
N VAL A 164 43.11 -46.04 -29.59
CA VAL A 164 42.80 -46.18 -31.02
C VAL A 164 44.08 -46.38 -31.83
N LYS A 165 45.16 -45.63 -31.54
CA LYS A 165 46.47 -45.82 -32.18
C LYS A 165 47.02 -47.23 -31.97
N ILE A 166 46.97 -47.76 -30.74
CA ILE A 166 47.42 -49.13 -30.43
C ILE A 166 46.63 -50.14 -31.26
N THR A 167 45.30 -50.01 -31.29
CA THR A 167 44.42 -50.92 -32.05
C THR A 167 44.77 -50.92 -33.54
N GLY A 168 44.99 -49.74 -34.13
CA GLY A 168 45.40 -49.62 -35.54
C GLY A 168 46.78 -50.26 -35.82
N LEU A 169 47.76 -50.06 -34.94
CA LEU A 169 49.09 -50.66 -35.07
C LEU A 169 49.04 -52.19 -34.93
N LEU A 170 48.22 -52.72 -34.01
CA LEU A 170 48.02 -54.16 -33.83
C LEU A 170 47.33 -54.81 -35.04
N ALA A 171 46.34 -54.14 -35.64
CA ALA A 171 45.69 -54.63 -36.85
C ALA A 171 46.67 -54.74 -38.04
N SER A 172 47.66 -53.85 -38.10
CA SER A 172 48.68 -53.83 -39.16
C SER A 172 49.76 -54.91 -38.99
N LYS A 173 49.83 -55.54 -37.81
CA LYS A 173 50.92 -56.47 -37.43
C LYS A 173 51.02 -57.70 -38.33
N ASN A 174 49.89 -58.21 -38.81
CA ASN A 174 49.84 -59.42 -39.65
C ASN A 174 50.22 -59.18 -41.12
N SER A 175 50.39 -57.91 -41.52
CA SER A 175 50.63 -57.51 -42.92
C SER A 175 52.08 -57.05 -43.17
N VAL A 176 52.96 -57.13 -42.17
CA VAL A 176 54.34 -56.63 -42.21
C VAL A 176 55.30 -57.74 -41.76
N MET A 177 56.44 -57.90 -42.42
CA MET A 177 57.44 -58.95 -42.11
C MET A 177 58.87 -58.40 -42.05
N GLY A 178 59.78 -59.17 -41.44
CA GLY A 178 61.22 -58.86 -41.40
C GLY A 178 61.57 -57.61 -40.60
N LYS A 179 62.56 -56.83 -41.05
CA LYS A 179 63.05 -55.62 -40.34
C LYS A 179 61.97 -54.56 -40.09
N ASP A 180 60.92 -54.52 -40.91
CA ASP A 180 59.81 -53.57 -40.72
C ASP A 180 58.82 -54.05 -39.66
N LEU A 181 58.74 -55.36 -39.39
CA LEU A 181 58.00 -55.91 -38.26
C LEU A 181 58.66 -55.54 -36.93
N ASP A 182 60.00 -55.56 -36.85
CA ASP A 182 60.74 -55.15 -35.66
C ASP A 182 60.53 -53.66 -35.33
N LYS A 183 60.54 -52.79 -36.35
CA LYS A 183 60.22 -51.37 -36.20
C LYS A 183 58.77 -51.16 -35.75
N LEU A 184 57.82 -51.93 -36.30
CA LEU A 184 56.41 -51.86 -35.90
C LEU A 184 56.22 -52.30 -34.44
N ASN A 185 56.89 -53.37 -34.02
CA ASN A 185 56.85 -53.84 -32.62
C ASN A 185 57.40 -52.78 -31.66
N LEU A 186 58.53 -52.13 -31.98
CA LEU A 186 59.06 -51.03 -31.17
C LEU A 186 58.08 -49.84 -31.07
N ARG A 187 57.39 -49.53 -32.18
CA ARG A 187 56.37 -48.48 -32.20
C ARG A 187 55.16 -48.85 -31.35
N ILE A 188 54.70 -50.10 -31.40
CA ILE A 188 53.62 -50.63 -30.55
C ILE A 188 54.00 -50.49 -29.08
N GLU A 189 55.20 -50.92 -28.69
CA GLU A 189 55.68 -50.83 -27.31
C GLU A 189 55.74 -49.38 -26.82
N LYS A 190 56.26 -48.46 -27.65
CA LYS A 190 56.29 -47.03 -27.34
C LYS A 190 54.90 -46.43 -27.16
N THR A 191 53.96 -46.75 -28.05
CA THR A 191 52.56 -46.28 -27.94
C THR A 191 51.86 -46.92 -26.73
N GLN A 192 52.15 -48.17 -26.38
CA GLN A 192 51.65 -48.80 -25.15
C GLN A 192 52.14 -48.09 -23.89
N MET A 193 53.41 -47.69 -23.83
CA MET A 193 53.93 -46.88 -22.71
C MET A 193 53.23 -45.52 -22.63
N ALA A 194 53.03 -44.84 -23.77
CA ALA A 194 52.30 -43.57 -23.83
C ALA A 194 50.84 -43.69 -23.38
N ALA A 195 50.15 -44.76 -23.79
CA ALA A 195 48.78 -45.05 -23.36
C ALA A 195 48.70 -45.32 -21.86
N LYS A 196 49.64 -46.10 -21.29
CA LYS A 196 49.71 -46.33 -19.84
C LYS A 196 49.92 -45.03 -19.05
N ALA A 197 50.76 -44.12 -19.56
CA ALA A 197 50.95 -42.82 -18.92
C ALA A 197 49.68 -41.95 -19.02
N ALA A 198 49.00 -41.92 -20.17
CA ALA A 198 47.74 -41.21 -20.35
C ALA A 198 46.61 -41.80 -19.48
N ASP A 199 46.56 -43.12 -19.30
CA ASP A 199 45.61 -43.81 -18.41
C ASP A 199 45.81 -43.40 -16.96
N GLN A 200 47.06 -43.43 -16.47
CA GLN A 200 47.39 -42.99 -15.11
C GLN A 200 47.03 -41.52 -14.86
N GLU A 201 47.33 -40.64 -15.82
CA GLU A 201 46.96 -39.22 -15.79
C GLU A 201 45.42 -39.05 -15.75
N TYR A 202 44.69 -39.78 -16.59
CA TYR A 202 43.23 -39.75 -16.61
C TYR A 202 42.62 -40.25 -15.29
N ILE A 203 43.08 -41.39 -14.75
CA ILE A 203 42.65 -41.92 -13.46
C ILE A 203 42.87 -40.89 -12.34
N GLN A 204 44.01 -40.20 -12.33
CA GLN A 204 44.30 -39.20 -11.32
C GLN A 204 43.37 -37.99 -11.43
N LEU A 205 43.13 -37.48 -12.65
CA LEU A 205 42.22 -36.35 -12.88
C LEU A 205 40.77 -36.72 -12.55
N VAL A 206 40.34 -37.96 -12.82
CA VAL A 206 39.03 -38.49 -12.41
C VAL A 206 38.88 -38.50 -10.89
N LYS A 207 39.92 -38.88 -10.14
CA LYS A 207 39.90 -38.78 -8.67
C LYS A 207 39.79 -37.33 -8.20
N ASN A 208 40.53 -36.42 -8.83
CA ASN A 208 40.52 -35.00 -8.46
C ASN A 208 39.14 -34.37 -8.69
N ILE A 209 38.51 -34.59 -9.85
CA ILE A 209 37.17 -34.03 -10.13
C ILE A 209 36.09 -34.61 -9.22
N GLN A 210 36.21 -35.86 -8.77
CA GLN A 210 35.28 -36.43 -7.78
C GLN A 210 35.34 -35.67 -6.45
N ILE A 211 36.54 -35.29 -6.00
CA ILE A 211 36.73 -34.47 -4.80
C ILE A 211 36.14 -33.08 -5.03
N THR A 212 36.49 -32.41 -6.13
CA THR A 212 35.96 -31.08 -6.46
C THR A 212 34.43 -31.08 -6.60
N THR A 213 33.84 -32.14 -7.16
CA THR A 213 32.39 -32.28 -7.30
C THR A 213 31.70 -32.43 -5.93
N LYS A 214 32.31 -33.14 -4.98
CA LYS A 214 31.78 -33.22 -3.61
C LYS A 214 31.80 -31.86 -2.92
N THR A 215 32.89 -31.11 -3.06
CA THR A 215 32.99 -29.73 -2.56
C THR A 215 31.94 -28.83 -3.20
N TRP A 216 31.78 -28.88 -4.53
CA TRP A 216 30.73 -28.16 -5.24
C TRP A 216 29.33 -28.47 -4.72
N ASN A 217 29.00 -29.76 -4.57
CA ASN A 217 27.68 -30.17 -4.10
C ASN A 217 27.39 -29.64 -2.70
N TYR A 218 28.38 -29.65 -1.81
CA TYR A 218 28.27 -29.12 -0.47
C TYR A 218 28.09 -27.59 -0.45
N ASP A 219 28.96 -26.88 -1.17
CA ASP A 219 28.92 -25.41 -1.23
C ASP A 219 27.62 -24.92 -1.87
N TRP A 220 27.20 -25.56 -2.96
CA TRP A 220 25.97 -25.20 -3.68
C TRP A 220 24.72 -25.47 -2.85
N LYS A 221 24.62 -26.64 -2.21
CA LYS A 221 23.52 -26.94 -1.29
C LYS A 221 23.43 -25.89 -0.18
N THR A 222 24.57 -25.57 0.44
CA THR A 222 24.63 -24.58 1.53
C THR A 222 24.22 -23.19 1.06
N ALA A 223 24.65 -22.80 -0.14
CA ALA A 223 24.25 -21.54 -0.74
C ALA A 223 22.75 -21.50 -1.08
N CYS A 224 22.18 -22.60 -1.59
CA CYS A 224 20.74 -22.70 -1.83
C CYS A 224 19.93 -22.48 -0.55
N ASP A 225 20.31 -23.11 0.57
CA ASP A 225 19.66 -22.88 1.87
C ASP A 225 19.74 -21.40 2.25
N LYS A 226 20.92 -20.78 2.10
CA LYS A 226 21.08 -19.35 2.40
C LYS A 226 20.31 -18.43 1.47
N PHE A 227 20.18 -18.76 0.20
CA PHE A 227 19.36 -17.97 -0.72
C PHE A 227 17.87 -18.13 -0.43
N GLN A 228 17.44 -19.29 0.06
CA GLN A 228 16.09 -19.49 0.54
C GLN A 228 15.83 -18.67 1.81
N ASP A 229 16.71 -18.73 2.82
CA ASP A 229 16.63 -17.91 4.04
C ASP A 229 16.48 -16.41 3.69
N LEU A 230 17.27 -15.92 2.73
CA LEU A 230 17.22 -14.54 2.29
C LEU A 230 15.91 -14.18 1.58
N GLU A 231 15.33 -15.09 0.80
CA GLU A 231 14.08 -14.85 0.09
C GLU A 231 12.88 -14.86 1.05
N GLU A 232 12.87 -15.78 2.01
CA GLU A 232 11.85 -15.86 3.06
C GLU A 232 11.86 -14.59 3.93
N ASP A 233 13.04 -14.17 4.41
CA ASP A 233 13.19 -12.92 5.19
C ASP A 233 12.76 -11.69 4.37
N ARG A 234 13.07 -11.66 3.06
CA ARG A 234 12.60 -10.57 2.18
C ARG A 234 11.09 -10.47 2.10
N ILE A 235 10.41 -11.60 1.91
CA ILE A 235 8.95 -11.62 1.80
C ILE A 235 8.33 -11.14 3.12
N ASP A 236 8.82 -11.66 4.25
CA ASP A 236 8.28 -11.28 5.56
C ASP A 236 8.55 -9.80 5.88
N LYS A 237 9.75 -9.29 5.61
CA LYS A 237 10.08 -7.88 5.83
C LYS A 237 9.29 -6.92 4.96
N LEU A 238 9.12 -7.22 3.66
CA LEU A 238 8.30 -6.37 2.80
C LEU A 238 6.84 -6.32 3.25
N LYS A 239 6.28 -7.46 3.67
CA LYS A 239 4.94 -7.50 4.27
C LYS A 239 4.88 -6.62 5.53
N SER A 240 5.89 -6.68 6.40
CA SER A 240 5.96 -5.83 7.59
C SER A 240 6.05 -4.34 7.24
N PHE A 241 6.84 -3.95 6.24
CA PHE A 241 6.95 -2.54 5.84
C PHE A 241 5.62 -2.00 5.27
N LEU A 242 4.93 -2.79 4.45
CA LEU A 242 3.62 -2.43 3.91
C LEU A 242 2.57 -2.31 5.03
N TRP A 243 2.63 -3.19 6.04
CA TRP A 243 1.77 -3.10 7.22
C TRP A 243 2.03 -1.84 8.03
N THR A 244 3.30 -1.52 8.33
CA THR A 244 3.68 -0.29 9.02
C THR A 244 3.18 0.94 8.26
N TYR A 245 3.36 0.95 6.94
CA TYR A 245 2.84 2.02 6.09
C TYR A 245 1.33 2.21 6.23
N ALA A 246 0.54 1.12 6.16
CA ALA A 246 -0.91 1.19 6.33
C ALA A 246 -1.28 1.84 7.68
N ASN A 247 -0.63 1.42 8.76
CA ASN A 247 -0.86 1.99 10.09
C ASN A 247 -0.50 3.48 10.16
N LEU A 248 0.62 3.89 9.56
CA LEU A 248 1.03 5.30 9.54
C LEU A 248 -0.03 6.18 8.87
N ILE A 249 -0.62 5.71 7.75
CA ILE A 249 -1.70 6.43 7.07
C ILE A 249 -2.97 6.46 7.93
N SER A 250 -3.37 5.32 8.49
CA SER A 250 -4.56 5.23 9.34
C SER A 250 -4.50 6.17 10.55
N THR A 251 -3.33 6.34 11.18
CA THR A 251 -3.16 7.27 12.29
C THR A 251 -3.51 8.71 11.91
N VAL A 252 -3.08 9.17 10.73
CA VAL A 252 -3.39 10.54 10.28
C VAL A 252 -4.87 10.68 9.91
N CYS A 253 -5.48 9.66 9.30
CA CYS A 253 -6.91 9.69 9.01
C CYS A 253 -7.77 9.90 10.27
N VAL A 254 -7.37 9.30 11.40
CA VAL A 254 -8.06 9.52 12.69
C VAL A 254 -7.80 10.93 13.20
N ALA A 255 -6.56 11.41 13.16
CA ALA A 255 -6.22 12.76 13.62
C ALA A 255 -6.97 13.85 12.83
N ASP A 256 -7.15 13.67 11.52
CA ASP A 256 -7.89 14.58 10.65
C ASP A 256 -9.40 14.56 10.93
N ASP A 257 -9.97 13.40 11.23
CA ASP A 257 -11.38 13.28 11.63
C ASP A 257 -11.64 14.00 12.96
N GLU A 258 -10.77 13.81 13.94
CA GLU A 258 -10.84 14.51 15.22
C GLU A 258 -10.66 16.04 15.07
N SER A 259 -9.80 16.49 14.16
CA SER A 259 -9.62 17.90 13.79
C SER A 259 -10.91 18.49 13.24
N CYS A 260 -11.57 17.79 12.32
CA CYS A 260 -12.85 18.20 11.78
C CYS A 260 -13.96 18.25 12.85
N GLU A 261 -13.94 17.35 13.82
CA GLU A 261 -14.89 17.35 14.93
C GLU A 261 -14.72 18.57 15.85
N ARG A 262 -13.48 18.97 16.16
CA ARG A 262 -13.22 20.19 16.95
C ARG A 262 -13.74 21.45 16.27
N ILE A 263 -13.66 21.52 14.93
CA ILE A 263 -14.28 22.61 14.17
C ILE A 263 -15.80 22.61 14.33
N ARG A 264 -16.46 21.45 14.18
CA ARG A 264 -17.92 21.34 14.34
C ARG A 264 -18.39 21.77 15.72
N ILE A 265 -17.73 21.28 16.78
CA ILE A 265 -18.03 21.68 18.17
C ILE A 265 -17.87 23.19 18.36
N SER A 266 -16.84 23.81 17.76
CA SER A 266 -16.67 25.25 17.84
C SER A 266 -17.82 26.02 17.17
N LEU A 267 -18.31 25.53 16.02
CA LEU A 267 -19.44 26.11 15.30
C LEU A 267 -20.76 25.97 16.07
N GLU A 268 -20.96 24.89 16.82
CA GLU A 268 -22.12 24.73 17.70
C GLU A 268 -22.17 25.76 18.83
N ASN A 269 -21.00 26.28 19.23
CA ASN A 269 -20.89 27.34 20.23
C ASN A 269 -21.15 28.75 19.66
N CYS A 270 -21.33 28.89 18.34
CA CYS A 270 -21.68 30.17 17.72
C CYS A 270 -23.08 30.62 18.12
N ASN A 271 -23.19 31.85 18.64
CA ASN A 271 -24.46 32.45 19.04
C ASN A 271 -24.67 33.81 18.35
N VAL A 272 -25.52 33.79 17.32
CA VAL A 272 -25.82 34.97 16.49
C VAL A 272 -26.39 36.11 17.32
N GLU A 273 -27.34 35.85 18.23
CA GLU A 273 -27.98 36.90 19.02
C GLU A 273 -26.97 37.59 19.94
N LYS A 274 -26.14 36.80 20.62
CA LYS A 274 -25.08 37.31 21.49
C LYS A 274 -24.06 38.13 20.70
N ASP A 275 -23.65 37.67 19.53
CA ASP A 275 -22.67 38.37 18.70
C ASP A 275 -23.21 39.70 18.17
N ILE A 276 -24.48 39.75 17.74
CA ILE A 276 -25.14 41.02 17.37
C ILE A 276 -25.23 41.97 18.57
N LEU A 277 -25.55 41.46 19.76
CA LEU A 277 -25.56 42.28 20.98
C LEU A 277 -24.17 42.82 21.33
N ILE A 278 -23.11 42.02 21.16
CA ILE A 278 -21.72 42.46 21.33
C ILE A 278 -21.43 43.60 20.34
N PHE A 279 -21.74 43.41 19.06
CA PHE A 279 -21.51 44.41 18.03
C PHE A 279 -22.25 45.73 18.33
N ILE A 280 -23.53 45.68 18.69
CA ILE A 280 -24.31 46.87 19.05
C ILE A 280 -23.65 47.59 20.23
N ARG A 281 -23.24 46.86 21.28
CA ARG A 281 -22.59 47.48 22.45
C ARG A 281 -21.28 48.16 22.10
N GLU A 282 -20.52 47.61 21.17
CA GLU A 282 -19.21 48.14 20.77
C GLU A 282 -19.28 49.25 19.73
N ARG A 283 -20.29 49.25 18.87
CA ARG A 283 -20.36 50.12 17.68
C ARG A 283 -21.57 51.06 17.64
N ALA A 284 -22.49 51.01 18.62
CA ALA A 284 -23.63 51.91 18.65
C ALA A 284 -23.20 53.38 18.68
N THR A 285 -23.88 54.20 17.88
CA THR A 285 -23.65 55.66 17.75
C THR A 285 -24.60 56.51 18.58
N GLY A 286 -25.41 55.86 19.43
CA GLY A 286 -26.40 56.51 20.29
C GLY A 286 -27.85 56.22 19.85
N PRO A 287 -28.80 56.20 20.80
CA PRO A 287 -30.21 55.91 20.52
C PRO A 287 -31.03 57.16 20.18
N ASP A 288 -30.40 58.34 20.11
CA ASP A 288 -31.08 59.63 20.04
C ASP A 288 -31.31 60.05 18.57
N ILE A 289 -32.58 60.17 18.19
CA ILE A 289 -33.01 60.55 16.85
C ILE A 289 -33.11 62.08 16.79
N PRO A 290 -32.42 62.77 15.86
CA PRO A 290 -32.53 64.21 15.70
C PRO A 290 -33.94 64.59 15.24
N GLU A 291 -34.57 65.54 15.93
CA GLU A 291 -35.87 66.08 15.57
C GLU A 291 -35.75 67.16 14.49
N PRO A 292 -36.79 67.36 13.65
CA PRO A 292 -36.80 68.43 12.67
C PRO A 292 -36.60 69.81 13.31
N GLN A 293 -35.89 70.70 12.60
CA GLN A 293 -35.67 72.07 13.06
C GLN A 293 -37.00 72.79 13.27
N SER A 294 -37.18 73.36 14.46
CA SER A 294 -38.33 74.23 14.74
C SER A 294 -38.14 75.60 14.09
N TYR A 295 -39.22 76.19 13.59
CA TYR A 295 -39.20 77.56 13.09
C TYR A 295 -38.73 78.55 14.16
N VAL A 296 -37.77 79.41 13.80
CA VAL A 296 -37.20 80.43 14.67
C VAL A 296 -37.71 81.80 14.23
N ASN A 297 -38.51 82.45 15.08
CA ASN A 297 -38.91 83.84 14.87
C ASN A 297 -37.86 84.79 15.46
N PHE A 298 -37.00 85.34 14.62
CA PHE A 298 -35.94 86.28 15.04
C PHE A 298 -36.45 87.62 15.58
N TYR A 299 -37.72 87.98 15.37
CA TYR A 299 -38.32 89.20 15.92
C TYR A 299 -38.74 89.06 17.40
N ALA A 300 -38.77 87.84 17.95
CA ALA A 300 -39.27 87.55 19.30
C ALA A 300 -38.18 87.52 20.40
N GLY A 301 -36.97 88.03 20.11
CA GLY A 301 -35.79 87.95 20.99
C GLY A 301 -35.01 86.64 20.86
N PRO A 302 -33.80 86.53 21.47
CA PRO A 302 -32.96 85.34 21.34
C PRO A 302 -33.62 84.11 21.96
N LYS A 303 -33.76 83.05 21.17
CA LYS A 303 -34.20 81.72 21.62
C LYS A 303 -33.12 80.68 21.35
N ASP A 304 -33.13 79.63 22.16
CA ASP A 304 -32.28 78.45 21.98
C ASP A 304 -32.71 77.69 20.71
N ASN A 305 -31.77 77.57 19.77
CA ASN A 305 -31.94 76.93 18.46
C ASN A 305 -31.21 75.57 18.37
N GLY A 306 -30.90 74.95 19.51
CA GLY A 306 -30.28 73.63 19.54
C GLY A 306 -31.10 72.57 18.80
N VAL A 307 -30.40 71.61 18.18
CA VAL A 307 -31.02 70.40 17.63
C VAL A 307 -31.63 69.62 18.78
N ARG A 308 -32.94 69.34 18.69
CA ARG A 308 -33.64 68.50 19.66
C ARG A 308 -33.47 67.04 19.30
N TYR A 309 -33.54 66.16 20.28
CA TYR A 309 -33.42 64.72 20.08
C TYR A 309 -34.55 63.99 20.82
N LYS A 310 -35.03 62.90 20.21
CA LYS A 310 -35.97 61.95 20.81
C LYS A 310 -35.33 60.57 20.84
N ARG A 311 -35.44 59.88 21.99
CA ARG A 311 -34.92 58.51 22.12
C ARG A 311 -35.71 57.53 21.25
N ALA A 312 -34.99 56.68 20.51
CA ALA A 312 -35.56 55.57 19.74
C ALA A 312 -36.22 54.52 20.65
N SER A 313 -37.36 53.99 20.20
CA SER A 313 -38.11 52.91 20.88
C SER A 313 -38.91 52.13 19.84
N PHE A 314 -38.18 51.47 18.93
CA PHE A 314 -38.75 50.66 17.85
C PHE A 314 -38.63 49.18 18.18
N ASP A 315 -39.64 48.39 17.80
CA ASP A 315 -39.57 46.93 17.83
C ASP A 315 -38.89 46.41 16.55
N ARG A 316 -38.05 45.37 16.68
CA ARG A 316 -37.48 44.69 15.52
C ARG A 316 -38.56 43.82 14.86
N VAL A 317 -38.78 44.02 13.57
CA VAL A 317 -39.65 43.14 12.77
C VAL A 317 -38.81 41.97 12.26
N PRO A 318 -39.15 40.71 12.56
CA PRO A 318 -38.52 39.56 11.93
C PRO A 318 -38.81 39.55 10.43
N GLU A 319 -37.82 39.19 9.62
CA GLU A 319 -37.98 39.07 8.17
C GLU A 319 -39.02 37.98 7.84
N TYR A 320 -39.92 38.27 6.90
CA TYR A 320 -40.97 37.35 6.44
C TYR A 320 -40.32 36.22 5.63
N VAL A 321 -40.61 34.96 5.96
CA VAL A 321 -40.13 33.81 5.19
C VAL A 321 -40.87 33.77 3.85
N ASP A 322 -40.15 33.89 2.73
CA ASP A 322 -40.70 33.61 1.41
C ASP A 322 -41.11 32.14 1.33
N VAL A 323 -42.42 31.88 1.48
CA VAL A 323 -43.01 30.56 1.18
C VAL A 323 -43.24 30.47 -0.32
N ILE A 324 -42.20 30.13 -1.09
CA ILE A 324 -42.33 29.44 -2.39
C ILE A 324 -41.08 28.56 -2.50
N THR A 325 -41.16 27.22 -2.53
CA THR A 325 -41.46 26.48 -3.77
C THR A 325 -41.71 25.00 -3.48
N THR A 326 -42.86 24.45 -3.91
CA THR A 326 -43.04 23.11 -4.50
C THR A 326 -44.44 23.04 -5.17
N PRO A 327 -44.68 22.16 -6.15
CA PRO A 327 -45.04 22.56 -7.52
C PRO A 327 -46.51 22.30 -7.92
N THR A 328 -46.84 22.69 -9.16
CA THR A 328 -48.08 22.39 -9.94
C THR A 328 -49.22 23.39 -9.66
N THR A 329 -49.72 24.17 -10.63
CA THR A 329 -50.57 23.73 -11.75
C THR A 329 -50.80 24.93 -12.68
N GLN A 330 -51.03 24.65 -13.96
CA GLN A 330 -51.30 25.60 -15.04
C GLN A 330 -52.30 26.72 -14.70
N LEU A 331 -52.02 27.92 -15.21
CA LEU A 331 -52.90 29.09 -15.24
C LEU A 331 -54.19 28.79 -16.03
N ASP A 332 -55.35 28.92 -15.38
CA ASP A 332 -56.64 29.09 -16.04
C ASP A 332 -56.94 30.60 -16.17
N PRO A 333 -57.09 31.16 -17.39
CA PRO A 333 -57.31 32.60 -17.60
C PRO A 333 -58.70 33.14 -17.21
N ASN A 334 -59.62 32.34 -16.65
CA ASN A 334 -61.03 32.74 -16.50
C ASN A 334 -61.57 32.78 -15.05
N LYS A 335 -60.89 33.45 -14.11
CA LYS A 335 -61.53 33.84 -12.85
C LYS A 335 -61.33 35.30 -12.48
N ARG A 336 -62.42 36.04 -12.61
CA ARG A 336 -62.62 37.46 -12.23
C ARG A 336 -62.36 37.72 -10.75
N LEU A 337 -61.87 38.92 -10.49
CA LEU A 337 -61.81 39.63 -9.21
C LEU A 337 -63.11 39.52 -8.38
N SER A 338 -62.95 39.30 -7.07
CA SER A 338 -63.96 39.60 -6.04
C SER A 338 -63.26 40.29 -4.87
N LEU A 339 -63.69 41.53 -4.62
CA LEU A 339 -63.42 42.32 -3.42
C LEU A 339 -64.12 41.72 -2.18
N CYS A 340 -63.72 42.24 -1.00
CA CYS A 340 -64.35 42.12 0.32
C CYS A 340 -64.08 40.78 1.04
N GLU A 341 -63.78 40.71 2.34
CA GLU A 341 -64.06 41.61 3.48
C GLU A 341 -63.17 41.18 4.66
N LEU A 342 -62.68 42.14 5.47
CA LEU A 342 -62.23 41.86 6.83
C LEU A 342 -63.45 41.78 7.75
N PRO A 343 -63.39 40.95 8.81
CA PRO A 343 -63.88 41.44 10.10
C PRO A 343 -62.84 41.30 11.23
N ILE A 344 -62.77 42.38 11.98
CA ILE A 344 -62.14 42.56 13.29
C ILE A 344 -62.98 41.84 14.36
N THR A 345 -62.36 41.15 15.32
CA THR A 345 -62.75 41.22 16.77
C THR A 345 -61.63 40.74 17.73
N ASN A 346 -61.11 41.71 18.48
CA ASN A 346 -60.78 41.75 19.92
C ASN A 346 -60.41 40.49 20.75
N ASN A 347 -59.16 40.52 21.23
CA ASN A 347 -58.74 40.72 22.64
C ASN A 347 -58.75 39.55 23.65
N ASN A 348 -57.56 39.06 24.05
CA ASN A 348 -56.96 39.21 25.40
C ASN A 348 -55.93 38.09 25.76
N ASN A 349 -54.73 38.54 26.16
CA ASN A 349 -53.77 37.98 27.12
C ASN A 349 -53.71 36.46 27.39
N SER A 350 -52.57 35.84 27.10
CA SER A 350 -51.59 35.49 28.15
C SER A 350 -50.25 35.02 27.55
N LYS A 351 -49.18 35.29 28.30
CA LYS A 351 -47.81 34.82 28.06
C LYS A 351 -47.77 33.29 28.04
N ASP A 352 -47.03 32.70 27.11
CA ASP A 352 -45.93 31.77 27.38
C ASP A 352 -45.35 31.15 26.09
N ASN A 353 -44.02 31.26 25.99
CA ASN A 353 -43.04 30.49 25.21
C ASN A 353 -43.51 29.67 23.99
N CYS A 354 -43.14 30.14 22.80
CA CYS A 354 -42.93 29.24 21.65
C CYS A 354 -41.44 28.84 21.59
N VAL A 355 -41.18 27.63 22.07
CA VAL A 355 -39.96 26.85 21.87
C VAL A 355 -39.91 26.45 20.39
N TYR A 356 -38.85 26.85 19.68
CA TYR A 356 -38.54 26.24 18.38
C TYR A 356 -37.81 24.92 18.64
N HIS A 357 -38.54 23.81 18.52
CA HIS A 357 -37.94 22.51 18.23
C HIS A 357 -37.44 22.53 16.78
N THR A 358 -36.14 22.76 16.59
CA THR A 358 -35.46 22.27 15.39
C THR A 358 -35.30 20.77 15.54
N ARG A 359 -36.02 20.00 14.71
CA ARG A 359 -35.78 18.57 14.53
C ARG A 359 -34.33 18.39 14.05
N ASN A 360 -33.45 18.01 14.97
CA ASN A 360 -32.13 17.48 14.67
C ASN A 360 -32.29 16.00 14.31
N ASP A 361 -32.17 15.65 13.03
CA ASP A 361 -31.80 14.29 12.63
C ASP A 361 -30.27 14.11 12.78
N SER A 362 -29.74 14.45 13.97
CA SER A 362 -28.30 14.35 14.32
C SER A 362 -27.95 12.98 14.92
N ASP A 363 -28.92 12.32 15.56
CA ASP A 363 -28.71 11.02 16.21
C ASP A 363 -28.44 9.89 15.21
N GLY A 364 -28.87 10.03 13.95
CA GLY A 364 -28.62 9.04 12.90
C GLY A 364 -27.21 9.10 12.33
N TYR A 365 -26.58 10.28 12.31
CA TYR A 365 -25.24 10.48 11.75
C TYR A 365 -24.13 10.20 12.78
N SER A 366 -24.39 10.48 14.06
CA SER A 366 -23.46 10.20 15.16
C SER A 366 -23.35 8.69 15.44
N ASN A 367 -24.46 7.94 15.43
CA ASN A 367 -24.45 6.49 15.67
C ASN A 367 -23.71 5.70 14.58
N VAL A 368 -23.86 6.09 13.30
CA VAL A 368 -23.14 5.44 12.17
C VAL A 368 -21.63 5.66 12.25
N ASN A 369 -21.19 6.79 12.82
CA ASN A 369 -19.78 7.11 12.99
C ASN A 369 -19.18 6.45 14.25
N ILE A 370 -19.96 6.29 15.32
CA ILE A 370 -19.57 5.49 16.50
C ILE A 370 -19.43 4.02 16.12
N ASP A 371 -20.35 3.46 15.33
CA ASP A 371 -20.27 2.07 14.88
C ASP A 371 -19.06 1.82 13.96
N ARG A 372 -18.72 2.79 13.10
CA ARG A 372 -17.49 2.75 12.28
C ARG A 372 -16.22 2.86 13.11
N ALA A 373 -16.16 3.79 14.07
CA ALA A 373 -15.02 3.95 14.98
C ALA A 373 -14.78 2.68 15.82
N THR A 374 -15.85 2.01 16.24
CA THR A 374 -15.80 0.76 17.01
C THR A 374 -15.29 -0.40 16.13
N LEU A 375 -15.63 -0.44 14.84
CA LEU A 375 -15.12 -1.43 13.88
C LEU A 375 -13.59 -1.30 13.67
N TYR A 376 -13.08 -0.07 13.60
CA TYR A 376 -11.64 0.21 13.46
C TYR A 376 -10.85 -0.02 14.77
N ALA A 377 -11.46 0.23 15.93
CA ALA A 377 -10.85 -0.07 17.24
C ALA A 377 -10.78 -1.58 17.56
N ASN A 378 -11.74 -2.37 17.07
CA ASN A 378 -11.76 -3.81 17.28
C ASN A 378 -10.76 -4.59 16.41
N THR A 379 -10.42 -4.07 15.22
CA THR A 379 -9.37 -4.66 14.36
C THR A 379 -7.94 -4.41 14.88
N THR A 380 -7.78 -3.46 15.81
CA THR A 380 -6.51 -3.13 16.48
C THR A 380 -6.30 -3.86 17.82
N SER A 381 -7.32 -4.56 18.36
CA SER A 381 -7.24 -5.23 19.67
C SER A 381 -6.92 -6.73 19.64
N THR A 382 -6.87 -7.41 18.48
CA THR A 382 -6.39 -8.80 18.43
C THR A 382 -4.87 -8.87 18.30
N LYS A 383 -4.18 -8.63 19.42
CA LYS A 383 -3.00 -9.40 19.88
C LYS A 383 -2.34 -8.70 21.09
N LYS A 384 -2.74 -9.12 22.29
CA LYS A 384 -1.89 -9.18 23.50
C LYS A 384 -2.61 -9.92 24.65
N ASN A 385 -2.39 -11.24 24.77
CA ASN A 385 -1.82 -11.91 25.97
C ASN A 385 -2.11 -13.45 26.06
N ASN A 386 -0.99 -14.17 26.13
CA ASN A 386 -0.60 -15.47 26.72
C ASN A 386 -1.59 -16.45 27.41
N ASN A 387 -1.40 -17.73 27.02
CA ASN A 387 -1.31 -19.01 27.78
C ASN A 387 -2.24 -19.32 28.98
N ASN A 388 -3.14 -20.30 28.83
CA ASN A 388 -3.06 -21.67 29.43
C ASN A 388 -4.36 -22.49 29.25
N GLY A 389 -4.22 -23.76 28.86
CA GLY A 389 -5.01 -24.94 29.28
C GLY A 389 -6.53 -25.02 29.05
N GLY A 390 -6.98 -26.05 28.32
CA GLY A 390 -8.35 -26.57 28.45
C GLY A 390 -8.92 -27.24 27.20
N ILE A 391 -8.96 -28.58 27.21
CA ILE A 391 -9.69 -29.43 26.26
C ILE A 391 -11.19 -29.23 26.44
N VAL A 392 -11.95 -28.90 25.39
CA VAL A 392 -13.29 -29.46 25.09
C VAL A 392 -13.52 -29.42 23.57
N ASN A 393 -13.94 -30.57 23.02
CA ASN A 393 -14.43 -30.74 21.65
C ASN A 393 -15.81 -30.10 21.50
N GLU A 394 -16.05 -29.36 20.41
CA GLU A 394 -17.38 -29.37 19.80
C GLU A 394 -17.24 -29.25 18.28
N VAL A 395 -17.75 -30.27 17.61
CA VAL A 395 -17.79 -30.45 16.16
C VAL A 395 -19.07 -29.79 15.68
N GLU A 396 -18.96 -28.74 14.86
CA GLU A 396 -20.05 -28.37 13.97
C GLU A 396 -19.55 -28.18 12.53
N ARG A 397 -20.34 -28.79 11.67
CA ARG A 397 -20.07 -29.17 10.29
C ARG A 397 -20.79 -28.15 9.41
N THR A 398 -20.05 -27.35 8.65
CA THR A 398 -20.64 -26.52 7.59
C THR A 398 -20.04 -26.89 6.25
N GLU A 399 -20.96 -27.19 5.33
CA GLU A 399 -20.77 -27.75 4.01
C GLU A 399 -20.01 -26.81 3.07
N ASN A 400 -19.12 -27.40 2.26
CA ASN A 400 -18.48 -26.72 1.14
C ASN A 400 -19.51 -26.54 0.02
N ASN A 401 -19.93 -25.30 -0.23
CA ASN A 401 -20.48 -24.92 -1.53
C ASN A 401 -19.36 -24.25 -2.34
N GLU A 402 -18.78 -25.00 -3.26
CA GLU A 402 -17.98 -24.46 -4.36
C GLU A 402 -18.93 -23.68 -5.28
N VAL A 403 -18.71 -22.37 -5.41
CA VAL A 403 -19.32 -21.56 -6.48
C VAL A 403 -18.29 -21.51 -7.61
N GLU A 404 -18.56 -22.21 -8.70
CA GLU A 404 -17.86 -22.00 -9.97
C GLU A 404 -18.17 -20.57 -10.48
N GLU A 405 -17.16 -19.69 -10.52
CA GLU A 405 -17.27 -18.39 -11.21
C GLU A 405 -17.05 -18.59 -12.71
N GLU A 406 -18.08 -18.28 -13.52
CA GLU A 406 -17.95 -18.21 -14.98
C GLU A 406 -17.02 -17.06 -15.42
N PRO A 407 -16.30 -17.20 -16.55
CA PRO A 407 -15.35 -16.17 -17.02
C PRO A 407 -16.07 -14.91 -17.52
N VAL A 408 -15.69 -13.75 -16.99
CA VAL A 408 -16.21 -12.43 -17.37
C VAL A 408 -15.80 -12.05 -18.79
N ASP A 409 -16.78 -11.77 -19.67
CA ASP A 409 -16.57 -11.30 -21.05
C ASP A 409 -15.88 -9.92 -21.06
N PRO A 410 -14.71 -9.77 -21.71
CA PRO A 410 -13.97 -8.51 -21.77
C PRO A 410 -14.65 -7.39 -22.57
N ARG A 411 -15.87 -7.60 -23.11
CA ARG A 411 -16.69 -6.57 -23.76
C ARG A 411 -17.91 -6.11 -22.95
N SER A 412 -18.13 -6.63 -21.75
CA SER A 412 -19.26 -6.19 -20.93
C SER A 412 -19.07 -4.74 -20.44
N LYS A 413 -20.04 -3.87 -20.73
CA LYS A 413 -20.02 -2.45 -20.34
C LYS A 413 -20.08 -2.31 -18.81
N GLN A 414 -19.07 -1.70 -18.21
CA GLN A 414 -19.09 -1.37 -16.78
C GLN A 414 -20.03 -0.19 -16.52
N MET A 415 -21.06 -0.42 -15.69
CA MET A 415 -22.01 0.58 -15.23
C MET A 415 -21.68 0.95 -13.79
N LEU A 416 -21.58 2.24 -13.48
CA LEU A 416 -21.39 2.71 -12.10
C LEU A 416 -22.74 3.24 -11.57
N SER A 417 -23.17 2.74 -10.41
CA SER A 417 -24.34 3.26 -9.69
C SER A 417 -23.85 4.17 -8.56
N ILE A 418 -24.38 5.40 -8.53
CA ILE A 418 -24.23 6.33 -7.40
C ILE A 418 -25.64 6.81 -7.05
N GLY A 419 -26.15 6.33 -5.91
CA GLY A 419 -27.55 6.52 -5.53
C GLY A 419 -28.51 5.93 -6.57
N ASN A 420 -29.64 6.59 -6.83
CA ASN A 420 -30.66 6.11 -7.78
C ASN A 420 -30.30 6.33 -9.26
N ASN A 421 -29.09 6.80 -9.58
CA ASN A 421 -28.67 7.08 -10.95
C ASN A 421 -27.61 6.07 -11.43
N VAL A 422 -27.74 5.64 -12.69
CA VAL A 422 -26.81 4.73 -13.37
C VAL A 422 -26.15 5.49 -14.52
N LEU A 423 -24.81 5.55 -14.54
CA LEU A 423 -24.05 6.27 -15.56
C LEU A 423 -23.06 5.32 -16.27
N GLU A 424 -22.98 5.46 -17.59
CA GLU A 424 -22.08 4.68 -18.47
C GLU A 424 -20.68 5.31 -18.51
N GLN A 425 -19.66 4.53 -18.15
CA GLN A 425 -18.27 4.99 -18.08
C GLN A 425 -17.64 4.88 -19.48
N LYS A 426 -17.37 6.01 -20.16
CA LYS A 426 -16.64 6.02 -21.44
C LYS A 426 -15.14 6.12 -21.20
N HIS A 427 -14.39 5.13 -21.69
CA HIS A 427 -12.92 5.10 -21.64
C HIS A 427 -12.30 6.23 -22.47
N TRP A 428 -11.38 7.00 -21.87
CA TRP A 428 -10.55 7.98 -22.57
C TRP A 428 -9.42 7.27 -23.32
N GLN A 429 -9.41 7.37 -24.66
CA GLN A 429 -8.27 6.98 -25.49
C GLN A 429 -7.24 8.11 -25.52
N ILE A 430 -6.03 7.82 -25.03
CA ILE A 430 -4.86 8.68 -25.17
C ILE A 430 -4.35 8.55 -26.62
N TRP A 431 -4.24 9.67 -27.33
CA TRP A 431 -3.61 9.74 -28.66
C TRP A 431 -2.09 9.73 -28.52
N ASN A 432 -1.40 8.93 -29.33
CA ASN A 432 0.06 8.85 -29.44
C ASN A 432 0.67 10.11 -30.09
#